data_AF-A0A1D3L0M4-F1
#
_entry.id   AF-A0A1D3L0M4-F1
#
_cell.length_a   1.000
_cell.length_b   1.000
_cell.length_c   1.000
_cell.angle_alpha   90.00
_cell.angle_beta   90.00
_cell.angle_gamma   90.00
#
_symmetry.space_group_name_H-M   'P 1'
#
loop_
_entity.id
_entity.type
_entity.pdbx_description
1 polymer ?
#
loop_
_entity_poly.entity_id
_entity_poly.type
_entity_poly.pdbx_seq_one_letter_code
_entity_poly.pdbx_strand_id
1 'polypeptide(L)'
;MVGVIFLGMKSDLVLELFIPDEEKALNFFRCIRWSNGVYCPECGSYDVYKRGYVYNKRVRRYSCNKCGKNFTDFSDTIFANKHLPLGEMFYIILNQDKKSVNRLSEELGHKWESIDRLSKEFKEYLEKNTKDPVLSGKIEIDEMYQSSGDKGLKKTIQDAEASNKEEEARGKKTNHQ
;
A
#
# COMPACT_ATOMS: atom_id res chain seq x y z
N MET A 1 2.94 -17.41 40.68
CA MET A 1 1.69 -17.48 39.88
C MET A 1 1.16 -16.08 39.66
N VAL A 2 1.50 -15.45 38.52
CA VAL A 2 0.64 -14.47 37.85
C VAL A 2 0.93 -14.64 36.36
N GLY A 3 0.29 -15.63 35.74
CA GLY A 3 0.28 -15.78 34.30
C GLY A 3 -0.50 -14.61 33.72
N VAL A 4 0.16 -13.74 32.98
CA VAL A 4 -0.51 -12.68 32.22
C VAL A 4 -1.19 -13.37 31.05
N ILE A 5 -2.51 -13.44 31.14
CA ILE A 5 -3.42 -13.93 30.12
C ILE A 5 -3.29 -13.00 28.90
N PHE A 6 -2.41 -13.34 27.97
CA PHE A 6 -2.39 -12.80 26.60
C PHE A 6 -3.34 -13.61 25.70
N LEU A 7 -4.57 -13.88 26.17
CA LEU A 7 -5.60 -14.52 25.37
C LEU A 7 -6.55 -13.48 24.80
N GLY A 8 -6.36 -13.20 23.50
CA GLY A 8 -7.46 -12.78 22.62
C GLY A 8 -7.83 -11.30 22.63
N MET A 9 -6.93 -10.43 22.18
CA MET A 9 -7.40 -9.21 21.51
C MET A 9 -8.03 -9.63 20.18
N LYS A 10 -9.33 -9.39 20.00
CA LYS A 10 -10.00 -9.56 18.70
C LYS A 10 -9.22 -8.77 17.66
N SER A 11 -8.97 -9.36 16.48
CA SER A 11 -8.32 -8.71 15.32
C SER A 11 -8.86 -7.32 15.04
N ASP A 12 -10.13 -7.12 15.34
CA ASP A 12 -10.92 -5.92 15.06
C ASP A 12 -10.47 -4.72 15.91
N LEU A 13 -10.04 -4.93 17.16
CA LEU A 13 -9.63 -3.86 18.08
C LEU A 13 -8.23 -3.30 17.76
N VAL A 14 -7.38 -4.11 17.14
CA VAL A 14 -6.03 -3.66 16.75
C VAL A 14 -6.12 -2.73 15.55
N LEU A 15 -6.98 -3.05 14.58
CA LEU A 15 -7.15 -2.23 13.37
C LEU A 15 -7.68 -0.83 13.69
N GLU A 16 -8.63 -0.70 14.62
CA GLU A 16 -9.17 0.61 15.04
C GLU A 16 -8.12 1.55 15.64
N LEU A 17 -7.03 1.02 16.22
CA LEU A 17 -5.95 1.82 16.81
C LEU A 17 -4.90 2.26 15.78
N PHE A 18 -4.71 1.49 14.70
CA PHE A 18 -3.66 1.74 13.70
C PHE A 18 -4.17 2.37 12.41
N ILE A 19 -5.46 2.24 12.09
CA ILE A 19 -6.09 2.92 10.97
C ILE A 19 -6.41 4.35 11.39
N PRO A 20 -5.85 5.38 10.74
CA PRO A 20 -6.21 6.74 11.04
C PRO A 20 -7.71 6.96 10.83
N ASP A 21 -8.34 7.66 11.76
CA ASP A 21 -9.72 8.13 11.58
C ASP A 21 -9.87 8.84 10.22
N GLU A 22 -10.95 8.54 9.51
CA GLU A 22 -11.16 8.97 8.13
C GLU A 22 -11.16 10.50 8.00
N GLU A 23 -11.81 11.20 8.93
CA GLU A 23 -11.88 12.66 8.90
C GLU A 23 -10.50 13.27 9.17
N LYS A 24 -9.77 12.75 10.17
CA LYS A 24 -8.39 13.17 10.45
C LYS A 24 -7.48 12.91 9.26
N ALA A 25 -7.57 11.74 8.62
CA ALA A 25 -6.78 11.39 7.44
C ALA A 25 -7.04 12.36 6.29
N LEU A 26 -8.31 12.66 5.99
CA LEU A 26 -8.70 13.59 4.94
C LEU A 26 -8.22 15.02 5.23
N ASN A 27 -8.35 15.47 6.48
CA ASN A 27 -7.89 16.80 6.87
C ASN A 27 -6.37 16.92 6.78
N PHE A 28 -5.64 15.95 7.29
CA PHE A 28 -4.18 15.87 7.16
C PHE A 28 -3.74 15.88 5.69
N PHE A 29 -4.37 15.05 4.86
CA PHE A 29 -4.09 14.99 3.43
C PHE A 29 -4.34 16.34 2.74
N ARG A 30 -5.46 17.02 3.03
CA ARG A 30 -5.74 18.36 2.49
C ARG A 30 -4.72 19.40 2.93
N CYS A 31 -4.27 19.35 4.18
CA CYS A 31 -3.24 20.28 4.68
C CYS A 31 -1.93 20.15 3.89
N ILE A 32 -1.53 18.92 3.54
CA ILE A 32 -0.33 18.69 2.72
C ILE A 32 -0.59 19.10 1.26
N ARG A 33 -1.64 18.53 0.65
CA ARG A 33 -1.98 18.69 -0.77
C ARG A 33 -2.20 20.15 -1.16
N TRP A 34 -2.86 20.91 -0.29
CA TRP A 34 -3.27 22.30 -0.52
C TRP A 34 -2.59 23.27 0.44
N SER A 35 -1.36 22.96 0.86
CA SER A 35 -0.54 23.81 1.74
C SER A 35 -0.41 25.26 1.24
N ASN A 36 -0.37 25.45 -0.09
CA ASN A 36 -0.29 26.76 -0.74
C ASN A 36 -1.64 27.25 -1.30
N GLY A 37 -2.75 26.73 -0.78
CA GLY A 37 -4.09 26.97 -1.32
C GLY A 37 -4.51 25.95 -2.39
N VAL A 38 -5.81 25.87 -2.63
CA VAL A 38 -6.38 24.94 -3.62
C VAL A 38 -6.15 25.51 -5.01
N TYR A 39 -5.58 24.70 -5.89
CA TYR A 39 -5.37 25.04 -7.29
C TYR A 39 -5.95 23.96 -8.20
N CYS A 40 -6.29 24.35 -9.43
CA CYS A 40 -6.75 23.43 -10.46
C CYS A 40 -5.57 22.59 -10.98
N PRO A 41 -5.57 21.24 -10.82
CA PRO A 41 -4.47 20.39 -11.29
C PRO A 41 -4.22 20.48 -12.80
N GLU A 42 -5.27 20.80 -13.56
CA GLU A 42 -5.26 20.82 -15.03
C GLU A 42 -4.66 22.09 -15.64
N CYS A 43 -4.81 23.25 -14.98
CA CYS A 43 -4.39 24.54 -15.53
C CYS A 43 -3.60 25.43 -14.56
N GLY A 44 -3.38 24.98 -13.33
CA GLY A 44 -2.63 25.70 -12.29
C GLY A 44 -3.34 26.91 -11.68
N SER A 45 -4.56 27.24 -12.11
CA SER A 45 -5.29 28.39 -11.57
C SER A 45 -5.71 28.19 -10.12
N TYR A 46 -5.54 29.24 -9.30
CA TYR A 46 -6.09 29.32 -7.94
C TYR A 46 -7.52 29.85 -7.90
N ASP A 47 -8.06 30.29 -9.04
CA ASP A 47 -9.45 30.72 -9.16
C ASP A 47 -10.38 29.51 -9.21
N VAL A 48 -10.69 28.99 -8.02
CA VAL A 48 -11.45 27.76 -7.80
C VAL A 48 -12.53 27.98 -6.75
N TYR A 49 -13.71 27.38 -6.96
CA TYR A 49 -14.79 27.41 -5.98
C TYR A 49 -15.16 26.01 -5.49
N LYS A 50 -15.58 25.93 -4.22
CA LYS A 50 -15.99 24.67 -3.57
C LYS A 50 -17.39 24.29 -4.04
N ARG A 51 -17.54 23.08 -4.58
CA ARG A 51 -18.79 22.54 -5.15
C ARG A 51 -19.43 21.47 -4.27
N GLY A 52 -19.16 21.52 -2.96
CA GLY A 52 -19.62 20.54 -1.98
C GLY A 52 -18.73 19.31 -1.90
N TYR A 53 -19.34 18.14 -1.71
CA TYR A 53 -18.65 16.88 -1.46
C TYR A 53 -19.21 15.71 -2.26
N VAL A 54 -18.42 14.63 -2.34
CA VAL A 54 -18.76 13.33 -2.92
C VAL A 54 -18.41 12.19 -1.95
N TYR A 55 -18.80 10.96 -2.30
CA TYR A 55 -18.55 9.75 -1.52
C TYR A 55 -18.99 9.87 -0.04
N ASN A 56 -20.28 10.13 0.19
CA ASN A 56 -20.88 10.31 1.52
C ASN A 56 -20.25 11.46 2.31
N LYS A 57 -20.06 12.62 1.65
CA LYS A 57 -19.50 13.85 2.24
C LYS A 57 -18.03 13.77 2.67
N ARG A 58 -17.29 12.76 2.23
CA ARG A 58 -15.88 12.57 2.60
C ARG A 58 -14.93 13.41 1.75
N VAL A 59 -15.09 13.36 0.43
CA VAL A 59 -14.14 13.98 -0.50
C VAL A 59 -14.70 15.30 -1.02
N ARG A 60 -13.93 16.37 -0.97
CA ARG A 60 -14.37 17.70 -1.41
C ARG A 60 -14.24 17.81 -2.93
N ARG A 61 -15.23 18.44 -3.55
CA ARG A 61 -15.28 18.74 -4.99
C ARG A 61 -15.00 20.23 -5.22
N TYR A 62 -14.24 20.52 -6.25
CA TYR A 62 -13.90 21.87 -6.69
C TYR A 62 -14.23 22.03 -8.16
N SER A 63 -14.42 23.26 -8.58
CA SER A 63 -14.57 23.65 -9.97
C SER A 63 -13.68 24.85 -10.25
N CYS A 64 -12.97 24.80 -11.37
CA CYS A 64 -12.07 25.86 -11.80
C CYS A 64 -12.83 26.89 -12.63
N ASN A 65 -12.76 28.17 -12.25
CA ASN A 65 -13.39 29.26 -13.01
C ASN A 65 -12.65 29.57 -14.33
N LYS A 66 -11.35 29.24 -14.41
CA LYS A 66 -10.52 29.50 -15.59
C LYS A 66 -10.76 28.52 -16.73
N CYS A 67 -10.78 27.21 -16.44
CA CYS A 67 -10.91 26.17 -17.47
C CYS A 67 -12.23 25.39 -17.41
N GLY A 68 -13.11 25.65 -16.43
CA GLY A 68 -14.40 24.99 -16.27
C GLY A 68 -14.33 23.52 -15.82
N LYS A 69 -13.13 22.94 -15.68
CA LYS A 69 -12.97 21.55 -15.25
C LYS A 69 -13.28 21.38 -13.77
N ASN A 70 -13.86 20.23 -13.43
CA ASN A 70 -14.12 19.82 -12.06
C ASN A 70 -13.02 18.86 -11.58
N PHE A 71 -12.66 18.98 -10.31
CA PHE A 71 -11.68 18.09 -9.68
C PHE A 71 -12.04 17.85 -8.22
N THR A 72 -11.35 16.91 -7.58
CA THR A 72 -11.55 16.55 -6.17
C THR A 72 -10.25 16.63 -5.39
N ASP A 73 -10.29 16.44 -4.07
CA ASP A 73 -9.08 16.32 -3.26
C ASP A 73 -8.11 15.25 -3.82
N PHE A 74 -8.64 14.17 -4.42
CA PHE A 74 -7.87 13.03 -4.92
C PHE A 74 -7.47 13.14 -6.39
N SER A 75 -7.86 14.21 -7.10
CA SER A 75 -7.49 14.39 -8.50
C SER A 75 -5.97 14.44 -8.67
N ASP A 76 -5.49 13.71 -9.68
CA ASP A 76 -4.08 13.47 -10.00
C ASP A 76 -3.27 12.85 -8.85
N THR A 77 -3.89 11.93 -8.11
CA THR A 77 -3.21 11.14 -7.07
C THR A 77 -3.56 9.67 -7.19
N ILE A 78 -2.76 8.80 -6.55
CA ILE A 78 -3.04 7.38 -6.42
C ILE A 78 -4.36 7.06 -5.69
N PHE A 79 -4.91 8.06 -4.97
CA PHE A 79 -6.20 7.94 -4.28
C PHE A 79 -7.40 8.12 -5.20
N ALA A 80 -7.18 8.55 -6.45
CA ALA A 80 -8.24 8.74 -7.43
C ALA A 80 -8.97 7.43 -7.76
N ASN A 81 -10.29 7.53 -7.93
CA ASN A 81 -11.17 6.43 -8.33
C ASN A 81 -11.13 5.21 -7.40
N LYS A 82 -10.77 5.42 -6.14
CA LYS A 82 -10.85 4.39 -5.09
C LYS A 82 -12.05 4.65 -4.19
N HIS A 83 -12.75 3.58 -3.85
CA HIS A 83 -13.91 3.63 -2.95
C HIS A 83 -13.53 3.34 -1.49
N LEU A 84 -12.27 3.02 -1.24
CA LEU A 84 -11.71 2.79 0.09
C LEU A 84 -11.65 4.10 0.89
N PRO A 85 -11.93 4.07 2.20
CA PRO A 85 -11.57 5.16 3.12
C PRO A 85 -10.08 5.51 3.05
N LEU A 86 -9.75 6.79 3.07
CA LEU A 86 -8.37 7.26 3.01
C LEU A 86 -7.54 6.74 4.19
N GLY A 87 -8.13 6.63 5.38
CA GLY A 87 -7.46 6.02 6.55
C GLY A 87 -6.98 4.60 6.27
N GLU A 88 -7.85 3.77 5.68
CA GLU A 88 -7.51 2.40 5.29
C GLU A 88 -6.47 2.37 4.15
N MET A 89 -6.56 3.31 3.20
CA MET A 89 -5.57 3.44 2.14
C MET A 89 -4.18 3.76 2.68
N PHE A 90 -4.08 4.64 3.68
CA PHE A 90 -2.82 4.88 4.38
C PHE A 90 -2.33 3.63 5.11
N TYR A 91 -3.22 2.91 5.78
CA TYR A 91 -2.86 1.66 6.43
C TYR A 91 -2.28 0.62 5.45
N ILE A 92 -2.92 0.44 4.28
CA ILE A 92 -2.42 -0.43 3.20
C ILE A 92 -1.02 0.01 2.78
N ILE A 93 -0.86 1.30 2.47
CA ILE A 93 0.41 1.83 1.96
C ILE A 93 1.55 1.66 2.97
N LEU A 94 1.27 1.87 4.27
CA LEU A 94 2.27 1.82 5.34
C LEU A 94 2.63 0.39 5.81
N ASN A 95 1.85 -0.62 5.41
CA ASN A 95 2.05 -2.01 5.85
C ASN A 95 2.32 -3.01 4.71
N GLN A 96 2.31 -2.57 3.45
CA GLN A 96 2.53 -3.45 2.29
C GLN A 96 3.96 -4.02 2.20
N ASP A 97 4.91 -3.47 2.95
CA ASP A 97 6.28 -3.97 3.12
C ASP A 97 6.35 -5.15 4.10
N LYS A 98 5.41 -5.22 5.05
CA LYS A 98 5.36 -6.21 6.14
C LYS A 98 4.28 -7.26 5.95
N LYS A 99 3.25 -6.96 5.16
CA LYS A 99 2.05 -7.80 5.00
C LYS A 99 1.78 -8.06 3.54
N SER A 100 1.38 -9.31 3.24
CA SER A 100 0.91 -9.66 1.91
C SER A 100 -0.41 -8.95 1.61
N VAL A 101 -0.69 -8.73 0.32
CA VAL A 101 -1.97 -8.16 -0.14
C VAL A 101 -3.16 -9.01 0.35
N ASN A 102 -2.99 -10.34 0.42
CA ASN A 102 -4.04 -11.24 0.91
C ASN A 102 -4.33 -11.01 2.39
N ARG A 103 -3.28 -10.88 3.21
CA ARG A 103 -3.44 -10.58 4.63
C ARG A 103 -4.11 -9.22 4.85
N LEU A 104 -3.74 -8.20 4.08
CA LEU A 104 -4.37 -6.88 4.15
C LEU A 104 -5.84 -6.92 3.72
N SER A 105 -6.18 -7.73 2.71
CA SER A 105 -7.55 -7.96 2.25
C SER A 105 -8.40 -8.64 3.32
N GLU A 106 -7.88 -9.68 3.97
CA GLU A 106 -8.53 -10.38 5.08
C GLU A 106 -8.72 -9.46 6.30
N GLU A 107 -7.68 -8.74 6.71
CA GLU A 107 -7.73 -7.82 7.85
C GLU A 107 -8.76 -6.69 7.65
N LEU A 108 -8.81 -6.09 6.45
CA LEU A 108 -9.71 -4.96 6.19
C LEU A 108 -11.10 -5.37 5.67
N GLY A 109 -11.32 -6.66 5.38
CA GLY A 109 -12.58 -7.15 4.83
C GLY A 109 -12.91 -6.66 3.41
N HIS A 110 -11.91 -6.18 2.65
CA HIS A 110 -12.09 -5.74 1.27
C HIS A 110 -11.68 -6.80 0.27
N LYS A 111 -12.23 -6.71 -0.94
CA LYS A 111 -11.80 -7.55 -2.07
C LYS A 111 -10.31 -7.39 -2.34
N TRP A 112 -9.65 -8.51 -2.57
CA TRP A 112 -8.21 -8.57 -2.86
C TRP A 112 -7.82 -7.61 -3.99
N GLU A 113 -8.61 -7.54 -5.06
CA GLU A 113 -8.34 -6.70 -6.23
C GLU A 113 -8.31 -5.20 -5.90
N SER A 114 -9.12 -4.77 -4.93
CA SER A 114 -9.12 -3.36 -4.48
C SER A 114 -7.80 -2.99 -3.80
N ILE A 115 -7.29 -3.89 -2.96
CA ILE A 115 -6.04 -3.71 -2.21
C ILE A 115 -4.83 -3.86 -3.15
N ASP A 116 -4.85 -4.89 -4.01
CA ASP A 116 -3.81 -5.16 -5.00
C ASP A 116 -3.62 -3.98 -5.96
N ARG A 117 -4.73 -3.45 -6.50
CA ARG A 117 -4.69 -2.29 -7.40
C ARG A 117 -4.06 -1.07 -6.74
N LEU A 118 -4.43 -0.75 -5.49
CA LEU A 118 -3.82 0.37 -4.76
C LEU A 118 -2.32 0.13 -4.53
N SER A 119 -1.94 -1.08 -4.11
CA SER A 119 -0.55 -1.45 -3.84
C SER A 119 0.31 -1.35 -5.09
N LYS A 120 -0.19 -1.81 -6.24
CA LYS A 120 0.49 -1.72 -7.53
C LYS A 120 0.64 -0.27 -7.99
N GLU A 121 -0.43 0.51 -7.99
CA GLU A 121 -0.36 1.93 -8.39
C GLU A 121 0.61 2.74 -7.52
N PHE A 122 0.69 2.45 -6.21
CA PHE A 122 1.66 3.09 -5.34
C PHE A 122 3.11 2.68 -5.68
N LYS A 123 3.37 1.39 -5.92
CA LYS A 123 4.70 0.92 -6.33
C LYS A 123 5.13 1.51 -7.66
N GLU A 124 4.26 1.50 -8.67
CA GLU A 124 4.51 2.16 -9.96
C GLU A 124 4.76 3.66 -9.80
N TYR A 125 4.03 4.33 -8.89
CA TYR A 125 4.26 5.73 -8.59
C TYR A 125 5.65 5.93 -7.96
N LEU A 126 6.06 5.09 -7.01
CA LEU A 126 7.41 5.16 -6.44
C LEU A 126 8.47 4.94 -7.51
N GLU A 127 8.38 3.87 -8.29
CA GLU A 127 9.32 3.56 -9.38
C GLU A 127 9.51 4.72 -10.36
N LYS A 128 8.42 5.42 -10.72
CA LYS A 128 8.48 6.58 -11.63
C LYS A 128 9.08 7.83 -11.00
N ASN A 129 9.03 7.97 -9.67
CA ASN A 129 9.44 9.18 -8.96
C ASN A 129 10.71 9.01 -8.11
N THR A 130 11.21 7.79 -7.95
CA THR A 130 12.51 7.51 -7.33
C THR A 130 13.59 7.44 -8.40
N LYS A 131 14.71 8.10 -8.16
CA LYS A 131 15.91 7.93 -8.99
C LYS A 131 16.77 6.84 -8.40
N ASP A 132 17.39 6.04 -9.27
CA ASP A 132 18.38 5.07 -8.82
C ASP A 132 19.50 5.77 -8.06
N PRO A 133 19.95 5.20 -6.93
CA PRO A 133 21.04 5.78 -6.17
C PRO A 133 22.31 5.79 -7.01
N VAL A 134 23.03 6.92 -7.00
CA VAL A 134 24.38 6.99 -7.57
C VAL A 134 25.34 6.40 -6.55
N LEU A 135 25.85 5.21 -6.82
CA LEU A 135 26.81 4.54 -5.94
C LEU A 135 28.21 5.15 -6.13
N SER A 136 28.90 5.46 -5.03
CA SER A 136 30.26 6.01 -5.06
C SER A 136 31.09 5.54 -3.87
N GLY A 137 32.42 5.49 -4.04
CA GLY A 137 33.35 5.02 -3.02
C GLY A 137 33.47 3.49 -2.98
N LYS A 138 33.73 2.94 -1.79
CA LYS A 138 33.80 1.49 -1.58
C LYS A 138 32.37 0.95 -1.45
N ILE A 139 32.00 0.05 -2.36
CA ILE A 139 30.66 -0.53 -2.45
C ILE A 139 30.75 -2.01 -2.06
N GLU A 140 29.84 -2.46 -1.22
CA GLU A 140 29.60 -3.87 -0.93
C GLU A 140 28.24 -4.26 -1.51
N ILE A 141 28.19 -5.40 -2.21
CA ILE A 141 26.98 -5.93 -2.85
C ILE A 141 26.77 -7.32 -2.25
N ASP A 142 25.61 -7.53 -1.65
CA ASP A 142 25.18 -8.82 -1.12
C ASP A 142 24.10 -9.42 -2.04
N GLU A 143 24.06 -10.75 -2.11
CA GLU A 143 23.11 -11.48 -2.92
C GLU A 143 22.08 -12.17 -2.04
N MET A 144 20.79 -11.91 -2.31
CA MET A 144 19.70 -12.65 -1.69
C MET A 144 18.97 -13.48 -2.74
N TYR A 145 18.90 -14.79 -2.52
CA TYR A 145 18.12 -15.70 -3.35
C TYR A 145 16.68 -15.77 -2.83
N GLN A 146 15.74 -15.25 -3.61
CA GLN A 146 14.31 -15.39 -3.34
C GLN A 146 13.70 -16.42 -4.29
N SER A 147 13.10 -17.49 -3.75
CA SER A 147 12.36 -18.46 -4.54
C SER A 147 11.09 -17.80 -5.09
N SER A 148 11.09 -17.51 -6.39
CA SER A 148 9.88 -17.15 -7.11
C SER A 148 9.18 -18.45 -7.48
N GLY A 149 8.20 -18.89 -6.68
CA GLY A 149 7.52 -20.15 -6.92
C GLY A 149 7.03 -20.29 -8.36
N ASP A 150 7.24 -21.46 -8.97
CA ASP A 150 6.86 -21.74 -10.35
C ASP A 150 5.33 -21.65 -10.50
N LYS A 151 4.84 -20.53 -11.01
CA LYS A 151 3.42 -20.38 -11.32
C LYS A 151 3.08 -21.23 -12.54
N GLY A 152 2.41 -22.36 -12.35
CA GLY A 152 1.70 -23.09 -13.41
C GLY A 152 2.09 -24.55 -13.61
N LEU A 153 3.20 -25.05 -13.03
CA LEU A 153 3.42 -26.49 -12.97
C LEU A 153 2.75 -27.03 -11.70
N LYS A 154 1.68 -27.83 -11.87
CA LYS A 154 1.26 -28.72 -10.79
C LYS A 154 2.45 -29.64 -10.50
N LYS A 155 3.12 -29.45 -9.36
CA LYS A 155 4.15 -30.40 -8.91
C LYS A 155 3.49 -31.77 -8.86
N THR A 156 3.97 -32.66 -9.70
CA THR A 156 3.63 -34.08 -9.61
C THR A 156 4.21 -34.60 -8.29
N ILE A 157 3.65 -35.69 -7.72
CA ILE A 157 4.15 -36.27 -6.45
C ILE A 157 5.68 -36.50 -6.52
N GLN A 158 6.19 -36.86 -7.70
CA GLN A 158 7.62 -37.06 -7.97
C GLN A 158 8.45 -35.77 -7.87
N ASP A 159 7.91 -34.61 -8.26
CA ASP A 159 8.60 -33.31 -8.20
C ASP A 159 8.70 -32.81 -6.75
N ALA A 160 7.69 -33.13 -5.92
CA ALA A 160 7.70 -32.85 -4.48
C ALA A 160 8.72 -33.73 -3.74
N GLU A 161 8.81 -35.02 -4.09
CA GLU A 161 9.80 -35.94 -3.54
C GLU A 161 11.25 -35.58 -3.95
N ALA A 162 11.45 -35.11 -5.18
CA ALA A 162 12.75 -34.63 -5.64
C ALA A 162 13.19 -33.35 -4.91
N SER A 163 12.26 -32.39 -4.73
CA SER A 163 12.52 -31.15 -3.98
C SER A 163 12.91 -31.42 -2.52
N ASN A 164 12.19 -32.35 -1.86
CA ASN A 164 12.47 -32.73 -0.46
C ASN A 164 13.83 -33.43 -0.31
N LYS A 165 14.22 -34.28 -1.29
CA LYS A 165 15.52 -34.95 -1.28
C LYS A 165 16.68 -33.96 -1.51
N GLU A 166 16.48 -32.92 -2.32
CA GLU A 166 17.47 -31.86 -2.53
C GLU A 166 17.65 -30.97 -1.29
N GLU A 167 16.56 -30.65 -0.57
CA GLU A 167 16.62 -29.93 0.72
C GLU A 167 17.32 -30.77 1.81
N GLU A 168 17.01 -32.06 1.93
CA GLU A 168 17.70 -32.97 2.85
C GLU A 168 19.20 -33.15 2.53
N ALA A 169 19.58 -33.11 1.25
CA ALA A 169 20.97 -33.17 0.82
C ALA A 169 21.74 -31.86 1.10
N ARG A 170 21.07 -30.70 1.06
CA ARG A 170 21.66 -29.40 1.43
C ARG A 170 21.84 -29.25 2.95
N GLY A 171 20.87 -29.68 3.76
CA GLY A 171 20.94 -29.62 5.23
C GLY A 171 22.05 -30.48 5.85
N LYS A 172 22.55 -31.50 5.14
CA LYS A 172 23.67 -32.34 5.60
C LYS A 172 25.06 -31.74 5.35
N LYS A 173 25.19 -30.68 4.53
CA LYS A 173 26.49 -30.08 4.18
C LYS A 173 26.92 -28.93 5.09
N THR A 174 26.08 -28.49 6.04
CA THR A 174 26.38 -27.36 6.94
C THR A 174 26.93 -27.76 8.32
N ASN A 175 27.19 -29.05 8.58
CA ASN A 175 27.82 -29.52 9.83
C ASN A 175 29.21 -30.13 9.58
N HIS A 176 30.13 -29.37 8.98
CA HIS A 176 31.57 -29.58 9.16
C HIS A 176 32.34 -28.31 8.82
N GLN A 177 32.48 -27.43 9.81
CA GLN A 177 33.72 -26.73 10.15
C GLN A 177 33.60 -26.06 11.51
#